data_AF-A0A0F8Y877-F1
#
_entry.id   AF-A0A0F8Y877-F1
#
_cell.length_a   1.000
_cell.length_b   1.000
_cell.length_c   1.000
_cell.angle_alpha   90.00
_cell.angle_beta   90.00
_cell.angle_gamma   90.00
#
_symmetry.space_group_name_H-M   'P 1'
#
loop_
_entity.id
_entity.type
_entity.pdbx_description
1 polymer ?
#
loop_
_entity_poly.entity_id
_entity_poly.type
_entity_poly.pdbx_seq_one_letter_code
_entity_poly.pdbx_strand_id
1 'polypeptide(L)'
;CTAGNVQFPGRTERAGQWWSHRRWRGNRWARNWHSTGSGRSWGWAQSNNGPLVAWGYRNNILIFRGKGGLMAMESSGQNPIDFTHNAWYPDTSVWWTNSGGSFRSMGQARSGLRATKPVFSGSTKRHEGCVISESDPFVKDIKLGDSYLKRITRLYTPVLSEGTAPRGAGVAIPGITDGFTGKAPDMGAMITGVKAPTWGDRSALGARQPDKSK
;
A
#
# COMPACT_ATOMS: atom_id res chain seq x y z
N CYS A 1 -9.86 35.47 -30.11
CA CYS A 1 -9.02 34.75 -31.10
C CYS A 1 -7.69 34.40 -30.46
N THR A 2 -7.33 33.11 -30.57
CA THR A 2 -5.96 32.56 -30.50
C THR A 2 -5.12 32.82 -29.25
N ALA A 3 -5.16 31.85 -28.33
CA ALA A 3 -4.02 31.42 -27.51
C ALA A 3 -3.90 29.90 -27.75
N GLY A 4 -2.80 29.32 -28.21
CA GLY A 4 -1.41 29.62 -27.93
C GLY A 4 -0.85 28.42 -27.16
N ASN A 5 -0.53 27.34 -27.88
CA ASN A 5 0.06 26.13 -27.32
C ASN A 5 1.42 26.45 -26.68
N VAL A 6 1.60 26.06 -25.43
CA VAL A 6 2.92 25.98 -24.80
C VAL A 6 3.24 24.51 -24.55
N GLN A 7 4.16 24.02 -25.36
CA GLN A 7 4.80 22.73 -25.28
C GLN A 7 5.97 22.85 -24.29
N PHE A 8 5.97 22.08 -23.20
CA PHE A 8 7.14 21.98 -22.32
C PHE A 8 7.94 20.72 -22.64
N PRO A 9 9.27 20.83 -22.83
CA PRO A 9 10.14 19.71 -23.18
C PRO A 9 10.54 18.89 -21.96
N GLY A 10 10.89 17.63 -22.24
CA GLY A 10 11.60 16.65 -21.41
C GLY A 10 11.89 16.99 -19.95
N ARG A 11 11.20 16.28 -19.04
CA ARG A 11 11.76 15.95 -17.73
C ARG A 11 11.88 14.44 -17.60
N THR A 12 13.13 13.99 -17.54
CA THR A 12 13.53 12.76 -16.85
C THR A 12 13.15 12.91 -15.38
N GLU A 13 11.97 12.42 -15.01
CA GLU A 13 11.56 12.35 -13.61
C GLU A 13 12.43 11.29 -12.90
N ARG A 14 13.29 11.77 -11.99
CA ARG A 14 13.95 10.94 -11.00
C ARG A 14 12.87 10.24 -10.17
N ALA A 15 13.01 8.93 -10.00
CA ALA A 15 12.11 8.07 -9.23
C ALA A 15 11.89 8.61 -7.81
N GLY A 16 10.78 9.33 -7.61
CA GLY A 16 10.30 9.73 -6.29
C GLY A 16 9.51 8.58 -5.67
N GLN A 17 9.99 8.09 -4.52
CA GLN A 17 9.22 7.17 -3.68
C GLN A 17 7.93 7.86 -3.23
N TRP A 18 6.79 7.33 -3.68
CA TRP A 18 5.48 7.81 -3.27
C TRP A 18 5.19 7.32 -1.85
N TRP A 19 5.52 8.15 -0.87
CA TRP A 19 5.03 7.97 0.50
C TRP A 19 3.51 8.17 0.51
N SER A 20 2.77 7.25 1.14
CA SER A 20 1.36 7.45 1.47
C SER A 20 1.18 8.40 2.67
N HIS A 21 1.77 9.59 2.60
CA HIS A 21 1.67 10.65 3.60
C HIS A 21 0.49 11.58 3.31
N ARG A 22 -0.74 11.11 3.53
CA ARG A 22 -1.89 11.99 3.73
C ARG A 22 -2.79 11.39 4.82
N ARG A 23 -3.16 12.27 5.76
CA ARG A 23 -4.28 12.18 6.71
C ARG A 23 -5.19 10.97 6.42
N TRP A 24 -5.48 10.15 7.43
CA TRP A 24 -6.61 9.22 7.41
C TRP A 24 -7.94 10.02 7.44
N ARG A 25 -8.13 10.88 6.43
CA ARG A 25 -9.40 11.36 5.92
C ARG A 25 -9.71 10.36 4.82
N GLY A 26 -10.76 9.57 5.01
CA GLY A 26 -11.09 8.41 4.18
C GLY A 26 -10.69 8.51 2.71
N ASN A 27 -10.08 7.43 2.23
CA ASN A 27 -10.20 6.90 0.87
C ASN A 27 -10.11 7.92 -0.27
N ARG A 28 -9.00 8.66 -0.36
CA ARG A 28 -8.70 9.46 -1.57
C ARG A 28 -7.92 8.71 -2.65
N TRP A 29 -7.87 7.38 -2.58
CA TRP A 29 -7.36 6.49 -3.64
C TRP A 29 -8.44 5.57 -4.24
N ALA A 30 -9.58 5.38 -3.57
CA ALA A 30 -10.80 4.89 -4.19
C ALA A 30 -11.64 6.08 -4.66
N ARG A 31 -11.08 6.89 -5.58
CA ARG A 31 -11.92 7.83 -6.32
C ARG A 31 -12.72 6.98 -7.30
N ASN A 32 -14.05 7.02 -7.20
CA ASN A 32 -14.94 6.49 -8.22
C ASN A 32 -14.54 7.09 -9.57
N TRP A 33 -13.77 6.34 -10.34
CA TRP A 33 -13.70 6.52 -11.78
C TRP A 33 -14.83 5.65 -12.33
N HIS A 34 -15.78 6.27 -13.01
CA HIS A 34 -16.70 5.56 -13.90
C HIS A 34 -15.90 5.03 -15.11
N SER A 35 -14.89 4.20 -14.84
CA SER A 35 -14.26 3.34 -15.81
C SER A 35 -15.14 2.09 -15.89
N THR A 36 -15.54 1.73 -17.10
CA THR A 36 -16.32 0.54 -17.44
C THR A 36 -15.58 -0.78 -17.19
N GLY A 37 -14.45 -0.78 -16.46
CA GLY A 37 -13.62 -1.95 -16.20
C GLY A 37 -13.55 -2.35 -14.71
N SER A 38 -14.05 -3.55 -14.43
CA SER A 38 -13.64 -4.53 -13.41
C SER A 38 -13.50 -4.20 -11.90
N GLY A 39 -13.41 -2.95 -11.46
CA GLY A 39 -12.93 -2.59 -10.11
C GLY A 39 -13.91 -2.74 -8.93
N ARG A 40 -15.18 -3.07 -9.17
CA ARG A 40 -16.22 -3.04 -8.11
C ARG A 40 -16.05 -4.09 -7.01
N SER A 41 -15.30 -5.16 -7.27
CA SER A 41 -15.09 -6.28 -6.35
C SER A 41 -13.63 -6.49 -5.98
N TRP A 42 -12.77 -5.48 -6.12
CA TRP A 42 -11.35 -5.59 -5.77
C TRP A 42 -11.00 -4.69 -4.58
N GLY A 43 -10.23 -5.21 -3.62
CA GLY A 43 -9.77 -4.44 -2.47
C GLY A 43 -8.79 -3.34 -2.84
N TRP A 44 -7.91 -3.64 -3.79
CA TRP A 44 -6.96 -2.69 -4.34
C TRP A 44 -7.00 -2.77 -5.86
N ALA A 45 -7.37 -1.68 -6.53
CA ALA A 45 -7.48 -1.64 -7.98
C ALA A 45 -6.68 -0.49 -8.55
N GLN A 46 -5.86 -0.81 -9.54
CA GLN A 46 -5.08 0.15 -10.29
C GLN A 46 -5.51 0.04 -11.76
N SER A 47 -6.50 0.86 -12.14
CA SER A 47 -7.10 0.85 -13.47
C SER A 47 -6.08 1.15 -14.57
N ASN A 48 -6.39 0.73 -15.81
CA ASN A 48 -5.55 1.01 -16.96
C ASN A 48 -5.65 2.49 -17.40
N ASN A 49 -4.81 3.34 -16.80
CA ASN A 49 -4.69 4.76 -17.16
C ASN A 49 -3.42 5.04 -17.98
N GLY A 50 -2.95 4.04 -18.72
CA GLY A 50 -1.69 4.06 -19.45
C GLY A 50 -0.55 3.33 -18.73
N PRO A 51 0.64 3.29 -19.34
CA PRO A 51 1.78 2.56 -18.79
C PRO A 51 2.25 3.15 -17.47
N LEU A 52 2.46 2.30 -16.46
CA LEU A 52 3.22 2.66 -15.27
C LEU A 52 4.63 2.10 -15.36
N VAL A 53 5.62 2.97 -15.19
CA VAL A 53 7.04 2.60 -15.18
C VAL A 53 7.73 3.22 -13.97
N ALA A 54 8.73 2.53 -13.44
CA ALA A 54 9.58 2.99 -12.33
C ALA A 54 8.82 3.35 -11.05
N TRP A 55 8.11 2.38 -10.48
CA TRP A 55 7.40 2.54 -9.20
C TRP A 55 7.57 1.32 -8.29
N GLY A 56 7.21 1.46 -7.02
CA GLY A 56 7.16 0.30 -6.15
C GLY A 56 6.57 0.55 -4.77
N TYR A 57 6.29 -0.54 -4.09
CA TYR A 57 5.73 -0.58 -2.73
C TYR A 57 6.50 -1.58 -1.88
N ARG A 58 6.80 -1.16 -0.65
CA ARG A 58 7.55 -1.94 0.33
C ARG A 58 7.13 -1.57 1.76
N ASN A 59 7.15 -2.55 2.65
CA ASN A 59 6.72 -2.48 4.04
C ASN A 59 5.29 -1.95 4.21
N ASN A 60 4.41 -2.16 3.23
CA ASN A 60 3.00 -1.81 3.37
C ASN A 60 2.24 -2.97 3.97
N ILE A 61 1.17 -2.67 4.70
CA ILE A 61 0.13 -3.64 5.03
C ILE A 61 -1.13 -3.29 4.27
N LEU A 62 -1.59 -4.19 3.42
CA LEU A 62 -2.77 -4.02 2.57
C LEU A 62 -3.90 -4.88 3.12
N ILE A 63 -4.95 -4.19 3.58
CA ILE A 63 -6.10 -4.78 4.26
C ILE A 63 -7.33 -4.68 3.37
N PHE A 64 -7.97 -5.82 3.10
CA PHE A 64 -9.26 -5.91 2.42
C PHE A 64 -10.24 -6.69 3.30
N ARG A 65 -11.43 -6.14 3.54
CA ARG A 65 -12.48 -6.79 4.35
C ARG A 65 -13.80 -6.98 3.59
N GLY A 66 -13.77 -6.74 2.28
CA GLY A 66 -14.94 -6.86 1.41
C GLY A 66 -15.05 -8.24 0.75
N LYS A 67 -16.07 -8.39 -0.11
CA LYS A 67 -16.21 -9.56 -0.98
C LYS A 67 -15.46 -9.31 -2.29
N GLY A 68 -14.79 -10.34 -2.82
CA GLY A 68 -14.14 -10.33 -4.12
C GLY A 68 -12.62 -10.57 -4.06
N GLY A 69 -11.88 -9.97 -4.98
CA GLY A 69 -10.44 -10.14 -5.11
C GLY A 69 -9.62 -9.15 -4.29
N LEU A 70 -8.38 -9.51 -3.98
CA LEU A 70 -7.47 -8.73 -3.15
C LEU A 70 -6.95 -7.53 -3.92
N MET A 71 -6.39 -7.79 -5.10
CA MET A 71 -5.67 -6.79 -5.88
C MET A 71 -5.85 -7.01 -7.38
N ALA A 72 -6.18 -5.94 -8.12
CA ALA A 72 -6.18 -5.87 -9.57
C ALA A 72 -5.23 -4.76 -10.06
N MET A 73 -4.30 -5.14 -10.93
CA MET A 73 -3.32 -4.26 -11.56
C MET A 73 -3.51 -4.32 -13.07
N GLU A 74 -4.22 -3.34 -13.60
CA GLU A 74 -4.61 -3.31 -15.01
C GLU A 74 -3.65 -2.48 -15.88
N SER A 75 -2.87 -1.58 -15.31
CA SER A 75 -1.95 -0.79 -16.16
C SER A 75 -0.89 -1.66 -16.82
N SER A 76 -0.51 -1.25 -18.04
CA SER A 76 0.58 -1.84 -18.81
C SER A 76 1.95 -1.25 -18.39
N GLY A 77 3.03 -1.66 -19.04
CA GLY A 77 4.39 -1.21 -18.71
C GLY A 77 4.99 -2.01 -17.56
N GLN A 78 4.50 -1.78 -16.34
CA GLN A 78 4.83 -2.45 -15.06
C GLN A 78 6.27 -2.97 -14.92
N ASN A 79 7.23 -2.24 -15.47
CA ASN A 79 8.64 -2.60 -15.51
C ASN A 79 9.43 -1.35 -15.94
N PRO A 80 10.34 -0.81 -15.10
CA PRO A 80 10.75 -1.32 -13.80
C PRO A 80 9.66 -1.20 -12.73
N ILE A 81 9.61 -2.19 -11.83
CA ILE A 81 8.72 -2.21 -10.67
C ILE A 81 9.39 -2.99 -9.54
N ASP A 82 9.22 -2.49 -8.31
CA ASP A 82 9.46 -3.27 -7.09
C ASP A 82 8.20 -3.39 -6.25
N PHE A 83 7.73 -4.62 -6.09
CA PHE A 83 6.53 -4.89 -5.32
C PHE A 83 6.82 -6.01 -4.33
N THR A 84 7.66 -5.71 -3.33
CA THR A 84 8.28 -6.70 -2.43
C THR A 84 8.10 -6.30 -0.97
N HIS A 85 8.15 -7.27 -0.07
CA HIS A 85 8.03 -7.06 1.38
C HIS A 85 6.76 -6.29 1.78
N ASN A 86 5.60 -6.74 1.30
CA ASN A 86 4.30 -6.21 1.71
C ASN A 86 3.48 -7.30 2.41
N ALA A 87 2.67 -6.88 3.38
CA ALA A 87 1.75 -7.75 4.09
C ALA A 87 0.36 -7.64 3.47
N TRP A 88 -0.35 -8.77 3.44
CA TRP A 88 -1.69 -8.85 2.86
C TRP A 88 -2.65 -9.53 3.83
N TYR A 89 -3.87 -9.02 3.88
CA TYR A 89 -4.96 -9.65 4.61
C TYR A 89 -6.29 -9.38 3.90
N PRO A 90 -7.07 -10.41 3.54
CA PRO A 90 -6.73 -11.84 3.53
C PRO A 90 -5.90 -12.23 2.28
N ASP A 91 -5.52 -13.50 2.17
CA ASP A 91 -5.03 -14.08 0.91
C ASP A 91 -6.20 -14.52 0.03
N THR A 92 -6.37 -13.83 -1.09
CA THR A 92 -7.42 -14.13 -2.07
C THR A 92 -6.92 -13.72 -3.46
N SER A 93 -7.82 -13.68 -4.43
CA SER A 93 -7.50 -13.53 -5.85
C SER A 93 -6.63 -12.30 -6.11
N VAL A 94 -5.62 -12.46 -6.96
CA VAL A 94 -4.69 -11.42 -7.41
C VAL A 94 -4.70 -11.40 -8.92
N TRP A 95 -4.82 -10.22 -9.51
CA TRP A 95 -4.92 -10.05 -10.96
C TRP A 95 -3.94 -9.00 -11.48
N TRP A 96 -3.15 -9.38 -12.48
CA TRP A 96 -2.20 -8.55 -13.21
C TRP A 96 -2.51 -8.62 -14.70
N THR A 97 -3.64 -8.04 -15.11
CA THR A 97 -4.29 -8.23 -16.42
C THR A 97 -3.31 -8.08 -17.59
N ASN A 98 -2.57 -6.98 -17.63
CA ASN A 98 -1.68 -6.64 -18.76
C ASN A 98 -0.21 -6.98 -18.52
N SER A 99 0.13 -7.62 -17.39
CA SER A 99 1.53 -7.87 -17.00
C SER A 99 1.80 -9.22 -16.32
N GLY A 100 0.84 -10.14 -16.31
CA GLY A 100 1.14 -11.53 -15.97
C GLY A 100 -0.01 -12.51 -15.78
N GLY A 101 -1.24 -12.08 -15.50
CA GLY A 101 -2.41 -12.98 -15.43
C GLY A 101 -3.18 -12.95 -14.12
N SER A 102 -4.05 -13.94 -13.92
CA SER A 102 -4.95 -14.08 -12.76
C SER A 102 -4.54 -15.25 -11.88
N PHE A 103 -4.53 -15.03 -10.57
CA PHE A 103 -4.05 -15.98 -9.57
C PHE A 103 -5.06 -16.07 -8.42
N ARG A 104 -5.16 -17.25 -7.78
CA ARG A 104 -6.08 -17.46 -6.66
C ARG A 104 -5.51 -16.99 -5.31
N SER A 105 -4.20 -16.74 -5.26
CA SER A 105 -3.48 -16.32 -4.06
C SER A 105 -2.24 -15.50 -4.40
N MET A 106 -1.70 -14.83 -3.38
CA MET A 106 -0.42 -14.13 -3.49
C MET A 106 0.75 -15.08 -3.76
N GLY A 107 0.72 -16.28 -3.19
CA GLY A 107 1.74 -17.31 -3.45
C GLY A 107 1.75 -17.72 -4.94
N GLN A 108 0.58 -17.95 -5.53
CA GLN A 108 0.46 -18.24 -6.96
C GLN A 108 0.92 -17.06 -7.83
N ALA A 109 0.54 -15.82 -7.45
CA ALA A 109 0.99 -14.62 -8.14
C ALA A 109 2.51 -14.49 -8.10
N ARG A 110 3.13 -14.65 -6.92
CA ARG A 110 4.59 -14.67 -6.79
C ARG A 110 5.20 -15.67 -7.77
N SER A 111 4.74 -16.91 -7.77
CA SER A 111 5.30 -17.97 -8.63
C SER A 111 5.11 -17.69 -10.12
N GLY A 112 3.90 -17.35 -10.54
CA GLY A 112 3.53 -17.24 -11.96
C GLY A 112 3.90 -15.91 -12.64
N LEU A 113 4.15 -14.84 -11.88
CA LEU A 113 4.54 -13.57 -12.46
C LEU A 113 5.99 -13.60 -12.97
N ARG A 114 6.17 -13.02 -14.17
CA ARG A 114 7.47 -12.79 -14.79
C ARG A 114 8.32 -11.81 -13.96
N ALA A 115 9.63 -11.99 -14.06
CA ALA A 115 10.63 -11.12 -13.46
C ALA A 115 10.56 -9.69 -14.01
N THR A 116 10.93 -8.72 -13.18
CA THR A 116 10.94 -7.29 -13.48
C THR A 116 12.29 -6.67 -13.15
N LYS A 117 12.59 -5.49 -13.71
CA LYS A 117 13.74 -4.70 -13.26
C LYS A 117 13.37 -4.02 -11.95
N PRO A 118 14.15 -4.19 -10.86
CA PRO A 118 13.88 -3.49 -9.62
C PRO A 118 14.13 -1.98 -9.73
N VAL A 119 13.48 -1.23 -8.86
CA VAL A 119 13.60 0.23 -8.70
C VAL A 119 14.49 0.59 -7.52
N PHE A 120 14.38 -0.14 -6.42
CA PHE A 120 15.05 0.08 -5.14
C PHE A 120 15.62 -1.19 -4.49
N SER A 121 15.24 -2.41 -4.90
CA SER A 121 15.90 -3.66 -4.47
C SER A 121 16.89 -4.23 -5.48
N GLY A 122 17.58 -5.31 -5.09
CA GLY A 122 18.16 -6.27 -6.04
C GLY A 122 17.20 -7.37 -6.50
N SER A 123 15.93 -7.37 -6.06
CA SER A 123 14.96 -8.43 -6.34
C SER A 123 14.28 -8.21 -7.69
N THR A 124 14.33 -9.20 -8.57
CA THR A 124 13.57 -9.18 -9.82
C THR A 124 12.19 -9.81 -9.69
N LYS A 125 11.84 -10.34 -8.51
CA LYS A 125 10.64 -11.16 -8.30
C LYS A 125 9.57 -10.35 -7.56
N ARG A 126 8.51 -9.99 -8.30
CA ARG A 126 7.29 -9.42 -7.68
C ARG A 126 6.78 -10.34 -6.57
N HIS A 127 6.33 -9.71 -5.49
CA HIS A 127 5.85 -10.32 -4.25
C HIS A 127 6.89 -11.12 -3.45
N GLU A 128 8.18 -11.00 -3.77
CA GLU A 128 9.22 -11.52 -2.88
C GLU A 128 9.16 -10.84 -1.50
N GLY A 129 9.37 -11.63 -0.44
CA GLY A 129 9.29 -11.16 0.94
C GLY A 129 7.89 -10.74 1.41
N CYS A 130 6.85 -10.88 0.57
CA CYS A 130 5.50 -10.62 1.02
C CYS A 130 5.03 -11.68 2.02
N VAL A 131 4.22 -11.26 2.99
CA VAL A 131 3.64 -12.13 4.02
C VAL A 131 2.12 -12.05 3.98
N ILE A 132 1.48 -13.15 4.34
CA ILE A 132 0.02 -13.24 4.47
C ILE A 132 -0.33 -13.29 5.95
N SER A 133 -1.24 -12.43 6.39
CA SER A 133 -1.90 -12.61 7.68
C SER A 133 -3.11 -13.53 7.48
N GLU A 134 -3.22 -14.58 8.28
CA GLU A 134 -4.36 -15.51 8.22
C GLU A 134 -5.58 -14.98 8.98
N SER A 135 -5.35 -14.10 9.95
CA SER A 135 -6.35 -13.44 10.77
C SER A 135 -6.12 -11.92 10.81
N ASP A 136 -7.06 -11.19 11.41
CA ASP A 136 -6.93 -9.75 11.61
C ASP A 136 -5.63 -9.44 12.37
N PRO A 137 -4.68 -8.71 11.76
CA PRO A 137 -3.35 -8.56 12.35
C PRO A 137 -3.30 -7.51 13.47
N PHE A 138 -4.38 -6.79 13.77
CA PHE A 138 -4.34 -5.66 14.71
C PHE A 138 -4.76 -6.05 16.13
N VAL A 139 -4.14 -5.41 17.14
CA VAL A 139 -4.51 -5.57 18.56
C VAL A 139 -5.94 -5.11 18.81
N LYS A 140 -6.33 -4.03 18.14
CA LYS A 140 -7.68 -3.47 18.20
C LYS A 140 -8.31 -3.59 16.82
N ASP A 141 -9.49 -4.19 16.77
CA ASP A 141 -10.28 -4.30 15.54
C ASP A 141 -10.47 -2.92 14.87
N ILE A 142 -10.10 -2.85 13.59
CA ILE A 142 -10.25 -1.68 12.75
C ILE A 142 -11.51 -1.84 11.92
N LYS A 143 -12.59 -1.24 12.40
CA LYS A 143 -13.89 -1.25 11.71
C LYS A 143 -13.88 -0.28 10.55
N LEU A 144 -13.90 -0.83 9.34
CA LEU A 144 -14.11 -0.09 8.10
C LEU A 144 -15.61 0.04 7.83
N GLY A 145 -15.98 0.99 6.97
CA GLY A 145 -17.36 1.10 6.51
C GLY A 145 -17.74 -0.02 5.53
N ASP A 146 -19.03 -0.30 5.41
CA ASP A 146 -19.58 -1.34 4.53
C ASP A 146 -19.33 -1.06 3.03
N SER A 147 -18.93 0.17 2.71
CA SER A 147 -18.42 0.57 1.41
C SER A 147 -17.30 1.58 1.56
N TYR A 148 -16.48 1.72 0.51
CA TYR A 148 -15.42 2.74 0.44
C TYR A 148 -15.95 4.18 0.46
N LEU A 149 -17.25 4.39 0.20
CA LEU A 149 -17.93 5.70 0.24
C LEU A 149 -18.30 6.13 1.66
N LYS A 150 -18.40 5.19 2.61
CA LYS A 150 -18.75 5.50 3.99
C LYS A 150 -17.55 6.13 4.68
N ARG A 151 -17.66 7.41 5.04
CA ARG A 151 -16.62 8.14 5.76
C ARG A 151 -16.38 7.49 7.13
N ILE A 152 -15.12 7.19 7.41
CA ILE A 152 -14.70 6.77 8.75
C ILE A 152 -14.39 8.02 9.58
N THR A 153 -15.07 8.16 10.72
CA THR A 153 -14.92 9.31 11.64
C THR A 153 -14.08 8.99 12.86
N ARG A 154 -13.96 7.70 13.22
CA ARG A 154 -13.12 7.22 14.31
C ARG A 154 -11.66 7.16 13.85
N LEU A 155 -10.74 7.66 14.66
CA LEU A 155 -9.32 7.46 14.45
C LEU A 155 -8.90 6.09 15.00
N TYR A 156 -8.06 5.38 14.24
CA TYR A 156 -7.47 4.11 14.64
C TYR A 156 -5.95 4.24 14.67
N THR A 157 -5.33 3.60 15.65
CA THR A 157 -3.88 3.37 15.69
C THR A 157 -3.65 1.90 15.33
N PRO A 158 -3.14 1.58 14.13
CA PRO A 158 -3.06 0.21 13.62
C PRO A 158 -1.84 -0.51 14.20
N VAL A 159 -1.88 -0.81 15.50
CA VAL A 159 -0.84 -1.58 16.19
C VAL A 159 -1.03 -3.05 15.88
N LEU A 160 0.02 -3.72 15.40
CA LEU A 160 0.01 -5.15 15.12
C LEU A 160 -0.02 -5.97 16.41
N SER A 161 -0.77 -7.07 16.42
CA SER A 161 -0.73 -8.06 17.49
C SER A 161 0.57 -8.85 17.44
N GLU A 162 1.06 -9.26 18.62
CA GLU A 162 2.22 -10.14 18.71
C GLU A 162 2.00 -11.46 17.96
N GLY A 163 3.05 -11.98 17.34
CA GLY A 163 3.03 -13.22 16.57
C GLY A 163 2.31 -13.16 15.22
N THR A 164 1.70 -12.02 14.84
CA THR A 164 1.08 -11.89 13.52
C THR A 164 2.13 -11.81 12.41
N ALA A 165 1.81 -12.35 11.23
CA ALA A 165 2.73 -12.38 10.09
C ALA A 165 3.40 -11.03 9.71
N PRO A 166 2.72 -9.86 9.73
CA PRO A 166 3.36 -8.58 9.45
C PRO A 166 4.35 -8.07 10.53
N ARG A 167 4.34 -8.66 11.73
CA ARG A 167 5.24 -8.30 12.85
C ARG A 167 6.68 -8.67 12.51
N GLY A 168 7.58 -7.71 12.53
CA GLY A 168 9.02 -7.92 12.28
C GLY A 168 9.35 -8.57 10.94
N ALA A 169 8.51 -8.39 9.92
CA ALA A 169 8.65 -9.05 8.61
C ALA A 169 9.06 -8.09 7.48
N GLY A 170 9.16 -6.80 7.76
CA GLY A 170 9.58 -5.79 6.79
C GLY A 170 11.06 -5.89 6.45
N VAL A 171 11.55 -4.90 5.71
CA VAL A 171 12.97 -4.71 5.43
C VAL A 171 13.40 -3.31 5.87
N ALA A 172 14.63 -3.16 6.37
CA ALA A 172 15.12 -1.85 6.76
C ALA A 172 15.17 -0.90 5.55
N ILE A 173 14.58 0.29 5.69
CA ILE A 173 14.67 1.38 4.73
C ILE A 173 15.29 2.59 5.47
N PRO A 174 16.52 3.01 5.11
CA PRO A 174 17.21 4.10 5.79
C PRO A 174 16.38 5.38 5.84
N GLY A 175 16.32 6.01 7.01
CA GLY A 175 15.56 7.24 7.26
C GLY A 175 14.05 7.05 7.38
N ILE A 176 13.52 5.83 7.17
CA ILE A 176 12.08 5.53 7.20
C ILE A 176 11.73 4.62 8.38
N THR A 177 12.42 3.49 8.47
CA THR A 177 12.13 2.47 9.47
C THR A 177 13.16 2.46 10.59
N ASP A 178 14.02 3.47 10.68
CA ASP A 178 15.12 3.52 11.64
C ASP A 178 14.64 3.41 13.09
N GLY A 179 15.48 2.86 13.96
CA GLY A 179 15.20 2.70 15.38
C GLY A 179 14.27 1.52 15.74
N PHE A 180 13.88 0.70 14.76
CA PHE A 180 13.19 -0.56 15.04
C PHE A 180 14.08 -1.50 15.88
N THR A 181 13.43 -2.31 16.72
CA THR A 181 14.11 -3.35 17.50
C THR A 181 13.89 -4.73 16.87
N GLY A 182 14.84 -5.65 17.03
CA GLY A 182 14.75 -7.01 16.51
C GLY A 182 15.41 -7.18 15.14
N LYS A 183 15.04 -8.24 14.40
CA LYS A 183 15.70 -8.61 13.14
C LYS A 183 15.24 -7.80 11.93
N ALA A 184 14.00 -7.30 11.95
CA ALA A 184 13.41 -6.52 10.88
C ALA A 184 12.28 -5.62 11.43
N PRO A 185 11.94 -4.51 10.75
CA PRO A 185 10.85 -3.65 11.16
C PRO A 185 9.49 -4.32 10.93
N ASP A 186 8.47 -3.89 11.66
CA ASP A 186 7.08 -4.24 11.35
C ASP A 186 6.66 -3.69 9.99
N MET A 187 5.78 -4.40 9.29
CA MET A 187 5.12 -3.88 8.08
C MET A 187 3.94 -2.97 8.45
N GLY A 188 3.78 -1.87 7.72
CA GLY A 188 2.72 -0.89 7.94
C GLY A 188 3.23 0.40 8.57
N ALA A 189 2.30 1.19 9.12
CA ALA A 189 2.58 2.55 9.59
C ALA A 189 3.12 2.61 11.04
N MET A 190 2.93 1.55 11.82
CA MET A 190 3.34 1.49 13.22
C MET A 190 4.43 0.44 13.36
N ILE A 191 5.59 0.85 13.88
CA ILE A 191 6.74 -0.04 14.11
C ILE A 191 6.99 -0.12 15.62
N THR A 192 7.11 -1.34 16.11
CA THR A 192 7.35 -1.61 17.53
C THR A 192 8.69 -1.06 17.99
N GLY A 193 8.69 -0.47 19.18
CA GLY A 193 9.85 0.21 19.74
C GLY A 193 10.12 1.59 19.12
N VAL A 194 9.46 1.94 18.00
CA VAL A 194 9.60 3.24 17.35
C VAL A 194 8.49 4.17 17.79
N LYS A 195 8.84 5.44 18.03
CA LYS A 195 7.85 6.49 18.31
C LYS A 195 6.84 6.55 17.16
N ALA A 196 5.55 6.51 17.51
CA ALA A 196 4.47 6.64 16.54
C ALA A 196 4.69 7.87 15.63
N PRO A 197 4.56 7.73 14.30
CA PRO A 197 4.71 8.87 13.40
C PRO A 197 3.65 9.92 13.75
N THR A 198 4.03 11.20 13.68
CA THR A 198 3.06 12.29 13.83
C THR A 198 2.56 12.71 12.45
N TRP A 199 1.25 12.60 12.22
CA TRP A 199 0.60 12.96 10.96
C TRP A 199 -0.38 14.12 11.14
N GLY A 200 -0.60 14.88 10.07
CA GLY A 200 -1.52 16.02 10.07
C GLY A 200 -0.82 17.35 9.83
N ASP A 201 -1.55 18.44 10.07
CA ASP A 201 -0.98 19.77 10.00
C ASP A 201 0.04 19.94 11.12
N ARG A 202 1.33 20.02 10.75
CA ARG A 202 2.45 20.16 11.69
C ARG A 202 2.55 21.57 12.27
N SER A 203 1.77 22.54 11.77
CA SER A 203 1.71 23.89 12.33
C SER A 203 0.92 23.94 13.64
N ALA A 204 0.07 22.95 13.92
CA ALA A 204 -0.66 22.84 15.18
C ALA A 204 0.20 22.17 16.28
N LEU A 205 1.29 22.82 16.70
CA LEU A 205 2.09 22.46 17.88
C LEU A 205 1.32 22.71 19.21
N GLY A 206 0.03 22.36 19.29
CA GLY A 206 -0.82 22.62 20.45
C GLY A 206 -1.96 21.63 20.71
N ALA A 207 -2.27 20.72 19.77
CA ALA A 207 -3.31 19.71 20.00
C ALA A 207 -2.75 18.48 20.74
N ARG A 208 -2.43 18.64 22.03
CA ARG A 208 -2.26 17.50 22.95
C ARG A 208 -3.52 16.64 22.87
N GLN A 209 -3.37 15.34 22.66
CA GLN A 209 -4.43 14.37 22.95
C GLN A 209 -4.77 14.54 24.45
N PRO A 210 -6.03 14.82 24.83
CA PRO A 210 -6.37 14.85 26.25
C PRO A 210 -6.22 13.44 26.79
N ASP A 211 -5.32 13.29 27.76
CA ASP A 211 -5.24 12.11 28.60
C ASP A 211 -6.55 12.02 29.39
N LYS A 212 -7.33 10.95 29.14
CA LYS A 212 -8.52 10.66 29.92
C LYS A 212 -8.14 9.65 30.98
N SER A 213 -7.49 10.15 32.02
CA SER A 213 -7.42 9.51 33.34
C SER A 213 -8.35 10.26 34.29
N LYS A 214 -9.52 9.68 34.54
CA LYS A 214 -10.29 9.77 35.79
C LYS A 214 -11.07 8.48 35.94
#